data_AF-A0AAV4BUH0-F1
#
_entry.id   AF-A0AAV4BUH0-F1
#
_cell.length_a   1.000
_cell.length_b   1.000
_cell.length_c   1.000
_cell.angle_alpha   90.00
_cell.angle_beta   90.00
_cell.angle_gamma   90.00
#
_symmetry.space_group_name_H-M   'P 1'
#
loop_
_entity.id
_entity.type
_entity.pdbx_description
1 polymer ?
#
loop_
_entity_poly.entity_id
_entity_poly.type
_entity_poly.pdbx_seq_one_letter_code
_entity_poly.pdbx_strand_id
1 'polypeptide(L)'
;MDCNQLGGSLATIRSQDESDAVKNFLDQVSFSHNDWGQPGSDVWLAGSDEDTEGNWYWETNGQQEPIPDDGFVDWRTGEPNDAGYAGEHCMALSSGDWKWNDIRCMSRKFVLCEIPDSNAITG
;
A
#
# COMPACT_ATOMS: atom_id res chain seq x y z
N MET A 1 -7.37 11.20 -8.53
CA MET A 1 -7.80 11.71 -7.21
C MET A 1 -6.65 11.46 -6.27
N ASP A 2 -6.27 12.45 -5.47
CA ASP A 2 -5.18 12.35 -4.49
C ASP A 2 -5.82 12.25 -3.10
N CYS A 3 -5.35 11.33 -2.26
CA CYS A 3 -5.87 11.12 -0.91
C CYS A 3 -5.81 12.40 -0.06
N ASN A 4 -4.82 13.26 -0.30
CA ASN A 4 -4.70 14.55 0.38
C ASN A 4 -5.93 15.46 0.15
N GLN A 5 -6.57 15.36 -1.02
CA GLN A 5 -7.78 16.15 -1.32
C GLN A 5 -9.00 15.65 -0.55
N LEU A 6 -8.95 14.42 -0.01
CA LEU A 6 -9.98 13.83 0.84
C LEU A 6 -9.68 14.03 2.34
N GLY A 7 -8.60 14.74 2.68
CA GLY A 7 -8.15 14.91 4.07
C GLY A 7 -7.44 13.68 4.65
N GLY A 8 -6.98 12.76 3.80
CA GLY A 8 -6.22 11.58 4.19
C GLY A 8 -4.88 11.49 3.47
N SER A 9 -4.20 10.35 3.59
CA SER A 9 -2.98 10.01 2.86
C SER A 9 -3.15 8.69 2.11
N LEU A 10 -2.15 8.29 1.33
CA LEU A 10 -2.05 6.89 0.95
C LEU A 10 -2.07 6.02 2.20
N ALA A 11 -2.74 4.88 2.10
CA ALA A 11 -2.94 4.01 3.25
C ALA A 11 -1.64 3.34 3.67
N THR A 12 -1.51 3.19 4.98
CA THR A 12 -0.51 2.35 5.63
C THR A 12 -1.17 1.06 6.12
N ILE A 13 -0.37 0.05 6.47
CA ILE A 13 -0.89 -1.18 7.10
C ILE A 13 0.10 -1.61 8.19
N ARG A 14 -0.25 -1.37 9.46
CA ARG A 14 0.63 -1.54 10.62
C ARG A 14 0.30 -2.78 11.46
N SER A 15 -0.75 -3.52 11.13
CA SER A 15 -1.17 -4.69 11.91
C SER A 15 -1.93 -5.71 11.08
N GLN A 16 -2.05 -6.94 11.61
CA GLN A 16 -2.87 -7.99 11.02
C GLN A 16 -4.34 -7.57 10.93
N ASP A 17 -4.89 -6.96 11.99
CA ASP A 17 -6.29 -6.53 12.03
C ASP A 17 -6.57 -5.48 10.94
N GLU A 18 -5.63 -4.57 10.71
CA GLU A 18 -5.72 -3.58 9.64
C GLU A 18 -5.62 -4.22 8.26
N SER A 19 -4.66 -5.14 8.06
CA SER A 19 -4.55 -5.91 6.81
C SER A 19 -5.85 -6.65 6.51
N ASP A 20 -6.42 -7.34 7.51
CA ASP A 20 -7.67 -8.08 7.34
C ASP A 20 -8.84 -7.14 7.04
N ALA A 21 -8.92 -5.97 7.68
CA ALA A 21 -9.95 -4.97 7.39
C ALA A 21 -9.84 -4.44 5.95
N VAL A 22 -8.63 -4.10 5.51
CA VAL A 22 -8.34 -3.64 4.14
C VAL A 22 -8.71 -4.70 3.12
N LYS A 23 -8.32 -5.96 3.34
CA LYS A 23 -8.65 -7.10 2.46
C LYS A 23 -10.15 -7.30 2.31
N ASN A 24 -10.88 -7.30 3.43
CA ASN A 24 -12.33 -7.43 3.42
C ASN A 24 -13.00 -6.28 2.68
N PHE A 25 -12.51 -5.04 2.85
CA PHE A 25 -13.00 -3.88 2.11
C PHE A 25 -12.74 -4.03 0.61
N LEU A 26 -11.52 -4.40 0.21
CA LEU A 26 -11.15 -4.59 -1.19
C LEU A 26 -11.91 -5.73 -1.84
N ASP A 27 -12.15 -6.84 -1.15
CA ASP A 27 -13.00 -7.92 -1.65
C ASP A 27 -14.42 -7.42 -1.93
N GLN A 28 -15.02 -6.66 -1.01
CA GLN A 28 -16.37 -6.10 -1.20
C GLN A 28 -16.45 -5.14 -2.38
N VAL A 29 -15.47 -4.23 -2.51
CA VAL A 29 -15.37 -3.35 -3.68
C VAL A 29 -15.09 -4.16 -4.94
N SER A 30 -14.36 -5.28 -4.82
CA SER A 30 -13.98 -6.11 -5.95
C SER A 30 -15.13 -6.85 -6.60
N PHE A 31 -16.09 -7.31 -5.82
CA PHE A 31 -17.33 -7.86 -6.36
C PHE A 31 -18.17 -6.84 -7.16
N SER A 32 -17.91 -5.53 -7.00
CA SER A 32 -18.63 -4.46 -7.69
C SER A 32 -17.98 -3.98 -8.99
N HIS A 33 -16.74 -4.39 -9.27
CA HIS A 33 -15.94 -3.91 -10.38
C HIS A 33 -15.39 -5.07 -11.20
N ASN A 34 -15.51 -5.02 -12.53
CA ASN A 34 -15.10 -6.10 -13.42
C ASN A 34 -13.59 -6.08 -13.73
N ASP A 35 -12.85 -5.16 -13.12
CA ASP A 35 -11.48 -4.82 -13.49
C ASP A 35 -10.43 -5.63 -12.71
N TRP A 36 -10.80 -6.36 -11.65
CA TRP A 36 -9.84 -7.07 -10.80
C TRP A 36 -9.25 -8.31 -11.48
N GLY A 37 -7.96 -8.55 -11.23
CA GLY A 37 -7.18 -9.59 -11.92
C GLY A 37 -6.67 -9.19 -13.31
N GLN A 38 -6.94 -7.96 -13.76
CA GLN A 38 -6.30 -7.39 -14.96
C GLN A 38 -4.94 -6.75 -14.60
N PRO A 39 -3.99 -6.69 -15.55
CA PRO A 39 -2.77 -5.91 -15.37
C PRO A 39 -3.10 -4.44 -15.01
N GLY A 40 -2.57 -3.96 -13.88
CA GLY A 40 -2.80 -2.59 -13.40
C GLY A 40 -3.86 -2.46 -12.30
N SER A 41 -4.50 -3.57 -11.88
CA SER A 41 -5.52 -3.57 -10.83
C SER A 41 -4.96 -3.66 -9.41
N ASP A 42 -3.65 -3.68 -9.23
CA ASP A 42 -3.05 -3.57 -7.89
C ASP A 42 -3.38 -2.20 -7.29
N VAL A 43 -3.27 -2.07 -5.97
CA VAL A 43 -3.67 -0.86 -5.26
C VAL A 43 -2.48 -0.27 -4.51
N TRP A 44 -2.10 0.97 -4.83
CA TRP A 44 -0.98 1.64 -4.18
C TRP A 44 -1.23 1.85 -2.68
N LEU A 45 -0.19 1.59 -1.90
CA LEU A 45 -0.03 1.95 -0.49
C LEU A 45 1.01 3.06 -0.35
N ALA A 46 1.22 3.54 0.88
CA ALA A 46 2.22 4.55 1.20
C ALA A 46 3.66 4.00 1.30
N GLY A 47 3.89 2.70 1.11
CA GLY A 47 5.20 2.08 1.31
C GLY A 47 6.18 2.38 0.17
N SER A 48 7.42 2.72 0.51
CA SER A 48 8.51 2.99 -0.44
C SER A 48 9.86 2.60 0.17
N ASP A 49 10.80 2.14 -0.64
CA ASP A 49 12.21 1.95 -0.28
C ASP A 49 13.17 2.65 -1.28
N GLU A 50 12.67 3.58 -2.10
CA GLU A 50 13.42 4.32 -3.13
C GLU A 50 14.68 5.01 -2.58
N ASP A 51 14.65 5.48 -1.33
CA ASP A 51 15.79 6.12 -0.70
C ASP A 51 16.91 5.13 -0.33
N THR A 52 16.57 3.90 0.05
CA THR A 52 17.53 2.85 0.40
C THR A 52 16.88 1.48 0.25
N GLU A 53 17.26 0.79 -0.83
CA GLU A 53 16.82 -0.57 -1.15
C GLU A 53 16.82 -1.52 0.06
N GLY A 54 15.67 -2.15 0.31
CA GLY A 54 15.44 -3.07 1.43
C GLY A 54 15.06 -2.39 2.75
N ASN A 55 15.16 -1.06 2.87
CA ASN A 55 14.67 -0.30 4.02
C ASN A 55 13.35 0.39 3.65
N TRP A 56 12.25 -0.17 4.14
CA TRP A 56 10.92 0.33 3.80
C TRP A 56 10.46 1.45 4.73
N TYR A 57 9.78 2.44 4.16
CA TYR A 57 9.18 3.57 4.85
C TYR A 57 7.73 3.75 4.45
N TRP A 58 6.89 4.14 5.41
CA TRP A 58 5.59 4.74 5.13
C TRP A 58 5.77 6.21 4.79
N GLU A 59 5.43 6.58 3.56
CA GLU A 59 5.44 7.96 3.07
C GLU A 59 4.04 8.58 3.12
N THR A 60 3.73 9.25 4.22
CA THR A 60 2.41 9.86 4.42
C THR A 60 2.54 11.37 4.61
N ASN A 61 1.79 12.16 3.84
CA ASN A 61 1.75 13.63 3.96
C ASN A 61 3.13 14.32 3.95
N GLY A 62 4.09 13.77 3.20
CA GLY A 62 5.47 14.28 3.13
C GLY A 62 6.34 13.95 4.34
N GLN A 63 5.91 13.00 5.19
CA GLN A 63 6.70 12.42 6.27
C GLN A 63 7.06 10.98 5.95
N GLN A 64 8.26 10.57 6.35
CA GLN A 64 8.73 9.20 6.26
C GLN A 64 8.79 8.59 7.67
N GLU A 65 8.11 7.46 7.84
CA GLU A 65 8.15 6.64 9.05
C GLU A 65 8.75 5.28 8.69
N PRO A 66 9.85 4.82 9.33
CA PRO A 66 10.44 3.53 9.00
C PRO A 66 9.52 2.37 9.38
N ILE A 67 9.43 1.37 8.52
CA ILE A 67 8.83 0.07 8.82
C ILE A 67 9.92 -0.78 9.49
N PRO A 68 9.80 -1.13 10.79
CA PRO A 68 10.84 -1.91 11.46
C PRO A 68 10.99 -3.31 10.88
N ASP A 69 12.21 -3.85 10.85
CA ASP A 69 12.49 -5.23 10.40
C ASP A 69 11.73 -6.30 11.21
N ASP A 70 11.41 -5.99 12.47
CA ASP A 70 10.60 -6.83 13.38
C ASP A 70 9.13 -6.38 13.47
N GLY A 71 8.73 -5.44 12.61
CA GLY A 71 7.38 -4.92 12.50
C GLY A 71 6.42 -5.87 11.80
N PHE A 72 5.15 -5.45 11.70
CA PHE A 72 4.18 -6.17 10.89
C PHE A 72 4.53 -6.07 9.41
N VAL A 73 4.55 -7.22 8.73
CA VAL A 73 4.68 -7.29 7.28
C VAL A 73 3.67 -8.27 6.71
N ASP A 74 3.17 -7.97 5.52
CA ASP A 74 2.26 -8.86 4.78
C ASP A 74 2.67 -9.00 3.32
N TRP A 75 3.97 -9.15 3.12
CA TRP A 75 4.56 -9.45 1.81
C TRP A 75 3.94 -10.70 1.20
N ARG A 76 3.70 -10.61 -0.10
CA ARG A 76 3.37 -11.76 -0.94
C ARG A 76 4.56 -12.70 -0.99
N THR A 77 4.30 -13.99 -1.16
CA THR A 77 5.36 -14.99 -1.21
C THR A 77 6.36 -14.68 -2.32
N GLY A 78 7.62 -14.43 -1.94
CA GLY A 78 8.69 -14.07 -2.86
C GLY A 78 9.02 -12.58 -2.92
N GLU A 79 8.21 -11.74 -2.27
CA GLU A 79 8.38 -10.28 -2.22
C GLU A 79 8.97 -9.83 -0.87
N PRO A 80 9.61 -8.64 -0.82
CA PRO A 80 9.97 -7.81 -1.96
C PRO A 80 11.13 -8.41 -2.78
N ASN A 81 11.14 -8.22 -4.10
CA ASN A 81 12.09 -8.88 -5.01
C ASN A 81 12.96 -7.95 -5.88
N ASP A 82 12.68 -6.66 -5.86
CA ASP A 82 13.33 -5.60 -6.64
C ASP A 82 13.47 -5.95 -8.14
N ALA A 83 12.39 -6.39 -8.78
CA ALA A 83 12.48 -6.97 -10.12
C ALA A 83 12.86 -5.96 -11.22
N GLY A 84 13.70 -6.45 -12.14
CA GLY A 84 14.04 -5.74 -13.37
C GLY A 84 15.20 -4.77 -13.20
N TYR A 85 15.58 -4.11 -14.30
CA TYR A 85 16.81 -3.30 -14.32
C TYR A 85 16.70 -1.94 -13.63
N ALA A 86 15.48 -1.46 -13.39
CA ALA A 86 15.20 -0.16 -12.82
C ALA A 86 14.69 -0.24 -11.38
N GLY A 87 14.64 -1.45 -10.81
CA GLY A 87 14.09 -1.74 -9.50
C GLY A 87 12.59 -1.53 -9.35
N GLU A 88 12.07 -1.99 -8.22
CA GLU A 88 10.67 -1.87 -7.81
C GLU A 88 10.58 -1.23 -6.42
N HIS A 89 10.46 0.10 -6.36
CA HIS A 89 10.61 0.81 -5.09
C HIS A 89 9.30 1.29 -4.43
N CYS A 90 8.13 0.90 -4.96
CA CYS A 90 6.83 1.32 -4.43
C CYS A 90 5.95 0.14 -4.04
N MET A 91 5.31 0.22 -2.88
CA MET A 91 4.47 -0.86 -2.35
C MET A 91 3.03 -0.79 -2.88
N ALA A 92 2.51 -1.90 -3.37
CA ALA A 92 1.11 -2.08 -3.72
C ALA A 92 0.52 -3.37 -3.14
N LEU A 93 -0.80 -3.39 -2.94
CA LEU A 93 -1.56 -4.60 -2.71
C LEU A 93 -1.81 -5.32 -4.04
N SER A 94 -1.32 -6.56 -4.16
CA SER A 94 -1.55 -7.38 -5.35
C SER A 94 -3.01 -7.76 -5.49
N SER A 95 -3.59 -7.57 -6.68
CA SER A 95 -5.02 -7.84 -6.91
C SER A 95 -5.45 -9.32 -6.83
N GLY A 96 -4.50 -10.25 -6.69
CA GLY A 96 -4.78 -11.68 -6.57
C GLY A 96 -5.01 -12.18 -5.13
N ASP A 97 -4.34 -11.57 -4.16
CA ASP A 97 -4.32 -12.03 -2.76
C ASP A 97 -4.26 -10.88 -1.73
N TRP A 98 -4.26 -9.62 -2.20
CA TRP A 98 -4.17 -8.40 -1.41
C TRP A 98 -2.98 -8.39 -0.45
N LYS A 99 -1.89 -9.06 -0.83
CA LYS A 99 -0.62 -8.99 -0.12
C LYS A 99 0.29 -7.94 -0.73
N TRP A 100 1.26 -7.47 0.03
CA TRP A 100 2.19 -6.44 -0.40
C TRP A 100 3.10 -6.98 -1.48
N ASN A 101 3.30 -6.17 -2.50
CA ASN A 101 4.27 -6.38 -3.56
C ASN A 101 4.99 -5.07 -3.81
N ASP A 102 6.30 -5.14 -3.97
CA ASP A 102 7.08 -4.05 -4.52
C ASP A 102 6.84 -3.98 -6.02
N ILE A 103 6.54 -2.80 -6.54
CA ILE A 103 6.22 -2.57 -7.95
C ILE A 103 6.87 -1.27 -8.41
N ARG A 104 7.31 -1.24 -9.66
CA ARG A 104 7.78 0.00 -10.30
C ARG A 104 6.77 1.17 -10.15
N CYS A 105 7.23 2.23 -9.49
CA CYS A 105 6.43 3.41 -9.10
C CYS A 105 5.69 4.12 -10.24
N MET A 106 6.21 4.11 -11.47
CA MET A 106 5.67 4.89 -12.59
C MET A 106 4.43 4.26 -13.28
N SER A 107 3.67 3.43 -12.57
CA SER A 107 2.53 2.69 -13.11
C SER A 107 1.19 3.31 -12.71
N ARG A 108 0.23 3.38 -13.64
CA ARG A 108 -1.16 3.77 -13.31
C ARG A 108 -1.84 2.62 -12.61
N LYS A 109 -2.31 2.86 -11.38
CA LYS A 109 -3.01 1.91 -10.53
C LYS A 109 -4.06 2.63 -9.68
N PHE A 110 -4.90 1.87 -8.98
CA PHE A 110 -5.77 2.42 -7.95
C PHE A 110 -4.96 2.85 -6.73
N VAL A 111 -5.55 3.68 -5.87
CA VAL A 111 -4.96 4.12 -4.61
C VAL A 111 -5.90 3.77 -3.47
N LEU A 112 -5.37 3.31 -2.34
CA LEU A 112 -6.11 3.19 -1.10
C LEU A 112 -5.81 4.42 -0.25
N CYS A 113 -6.86 5.13 0.19
CA CYS A 113 -6.71 6.29 1.06
C CYS A 113 -7.08 5.93 2.49
N GLU A 114 -6.22 6.32 3.42
CA GLU A 114 -6.47 6.25 4.86
C GLU A 114 -6.81 7.66 5.36
N ILE A 115 -7.95 7.78 6.02
CA ILE A 115 -8.43 9.05 6.57
C ILE A 115 -8.38 8.91 8.10
N PRO A 116 -7.64 9.79 8.81
CA PRO A 116 -7.58 9.76 10.26
C PRO A 116 -8.98 9.90 10.87
N ASP A 117 -9.27 9.16 11.93
CA ASP A 117 -10.50 9.38 12.68
C ASP A 117 -10.46 10.79 13.27
N SER A 118 -11.50 11.58 12.97
CA SER A 118 -11.67 12.95 13.48
C SER A 118 -11.61 13.06 15.00
N ASN A 119 -11.87 11.96 15.74
CA ASN A 119 -11.75 11.91 17.19
C ASN A 119 -10.32 11.66 17.70
N ALA A 120 -9.39 11.20 16.85
CA ALA A 120 -7.99 10.95 17.23
C ALA A 120 -7.14 12.23 17.27
N ILE A 121 -7.61 13.34 16.66
CA ILE A 121 -6.88 14.63 16.60
C ILE A 121 -7.18 15.52 17.83
N THR A 122 -8.17 15.16 18.66
CA THR A 122 -8.59 15.95 19.84
C THR A 122 -8.29 15.30 21.19
N GLY A 123 -7.47 14.24 21.20
CA GLY A 123 -7.01 13.54 22.41
C GLY A 123 -5.70 14.05 22.97
#